data_AF-A0A1Q5P559-F1
#
_entry.id   AF-A0A1Q5P559-F1
#
_cell.length_a   1.000
_cell.length_b   1.000
_cell.length_c   1.000
_cell.angle_alpha   90.00
_cell.angle_beta   90.00
_cell.angle_gamma   90.00
#
_symmetry.space_group_name_H-M   'P 1'
#
loop_
_entity.id
_entity.type
_entity.pdbx_description
1 polymer ?
#
loop_
_entity_poly.entity_id
_entity_poly.type
_entity_poly.pdbx_seq_one_letter_code
_entity_poly.pdbx_strand_id
1 'polypeptide(L)'
;MNLTEKQKVFIDHYYATLDEKNSIATIEEMVEVFVVLYLEANDDDKRERVAYSILTMHSAIELIDLDELLDVDELYEHAAARQKKVKNGPIAAQEKRHRHRGDFSLTDAEWENAVCHFNNECAYCGKKEKLTFEHVVPFSKGGSFGKENIIPACSTCNSSKNDLDYDHWYRNQPFYDETREQRIMTYLSLMNNQGSNDDGLSEDHVLFA
;
A
#
# COMPACT_ATOMS: atom_id res chain seq x y z
N MET A 1 -28.63 -3.71 6.85
CA MET A 1 -29.22 -2.69 5.95
C MET A 1 -30.69 -3.04 5.73
N ASN A 2 -31.56 -2.04 5.61
CA ASN A 2 -32.96 -2.30 5.24
C ASN A 2 -33.01 -2.48 3.73
N LEU A 3 -33.17 -3.73 3.27
CA LEU A 3 -33.33 -4.02 1.84
C LEU A 3 -34.66 -3.48 1.33
N THR A 4 -34.66 -2.97 0.11
CA THR A 4 -35.89 -2.63 -0.62
C THR A 4 -36.65 -3.92 -0.97
N GLU A 5 -37.95 -3.79 -1.24
CA GLU A 5 -38.75 -4.97 -1.61
C GLU A 5 -38.24 -5.64 -2.89
N LYS A 6 -37.77 -4.83 -3.85
CA LYS A 6 -37.19 -5.31 -5.10
C LYS A 6 -35.89 -6.09 -4.88
N GLN A 7 -35.02 -5.62 -3.98
CA GLN A 7 -33.80 -6.34 -3.61
C GLN A 7 -34.11 -7.70 -2.96
N LYS A 8 -35.12 -7.77 -2.09
CA LYS A 8 -35.55 -9.04 -1.49
C LYS A 8 -36.05 -10.03 -2.53
N VAL A 9 -36.94 -9.57 -3.42
CA VAL A 9 -37.49 -10.40 -4.52
C VAL A 9 -36.37 -10.94 -5.41
N PHE A 10 -35.37 -10.11 -5.73
CA PHE A 10 -34.20 -10.54 -6.50
C PHE A 10 -33.41 -11.63 -5.77
N ILE A 11 -33.10 -11.45 -4.48
CA ILE A 11 -32.36 -12.43 -3.67
C ILE A 11 -33.12 -13.75 -3.55
N ASP A 12 -34.41 -13.70 -3.25
CA ASP A 12 -35.26 -14.89 -3.13
C ASP A 12 -35.31 -15.66 -4.45
N HIS A 13 -35.45 -14.95 -5.58
CA HIS A 13 -35.42 -15.55 -6.91
C HIS A 13 -34.06 -16.18 -7.25
N TYR A 14 -32.97 -15.50 -6.91
CA TYR A 14 -31.61 -16.02 -7.09
C TYR A 14 -31.42 -17.36 -6.36
N TYR A 15 -31.80 -17.42 -5.08
CA TYR A 15 -31.67 -18.65 -4.30
C TYR A 15 -32.62 -19.77 -4.75
N ALA A 16 -33.83 -19.43 -5.22
CA ALA A 16 -34.78 -20.41 -5.74
C ALA A 16 -34.32 -21.07 -7.06
N THR A 17 -33.46 -20.40 -7.83
CA THR A 17 -32.97 -20.88 -9.12
C THR A 17 -31.52 -21.41 -9.06
N LEU A 18 -30.89 -21.37 -7.88
CA LEU A 18 -29.48 -21.70 -7.71
C LEU A 18 -29.15 -23.15 -8.09
N ASP A 19 -30.02 -24.10 -7.74
CA ASP A 19 -29.83 -25.53 -8.06
C ASP A 19 -30.01 -25.84 -9.56
N GLU A 20 -30.74 -24.99 -10.30
CA GLU A 20 -30.87 -25.11 -11.76
C GLU A 20 -29.61 -24.58 -12.48
N LYS A 21 -28.89 -23.65 -11.84
CA LYS A 21 -27.60 -23.11 -12.28
C LYS A 21 -26.46 -24.09 -11.91
N ASN A 22 -26.42 -25.24 -12.58
CA ASN A 22 -25.41 -26.31 -12.33
C ASN A 22 -23.93 -25.89 -12.50
N SER A 23 -23.65 -24.69 -13.04
CA SER A 23 -22.32 -24.06 -13.06
C SER A 23 -22.44 -22.58 -13.44
N ILE A 24 -21.61 -21.71 -12.84
CA ILE A 24 -21.42 -20.33 -13.31
C ILE A 24 -20.68 -20.37 -14.65
N ALA A 25 -21.31 -19.95 -15.74
CA ALA A 25 -20.77 -20.06 -17.10
C ALA A 25 -20.51 -18.71 -17.78
N THR A 26 -21.09 -17.63 -17.26
CA THR A 26 -21.03 -16.28 -17.84
C THR A 26 -20.56 -15.21 -16.84
N ILE A 27 -20.15 -14.05 -17.34
CA ILE A 27 -19.76 -12.91 -16.49
C ILE A 27 -20.99 -12.35 -15.78
N GLU A 28 -22.13 -12.32 -16.47
CA GLU A 28 -23.41 -11.82 -15.98
C GLU A 28 -23.90 -12.65 -14.79
N GLU A 29 -23.87 -13.99 -14.89
CA GLU A 29 -24.20 -14.88 -13.75
C GLU A 29 -23.23 -14.68 -12.57
N MET A 30 -21.96 -14.41 -12.85
CA MET A 30 -20.99 -14.12 -11.82
C MET A 30 -21.29 -12.79 -11.13
N VAL A 31 -21.64 -11.75 -11.89
CA VAL A 31 -22.04 -10.44 -11.36
C VAL A 31 -23.27 -10.60 -10.46
N GLU A 32 -24.29 -11.34 -10.87
CA GLU A 32 -25.48 -11.61 -10.03
C GLU A 32 -25.11 -12.17 -8.65
N VAL A 33 -24.20 -13.16 -8.61
CA VAL A 33 -23.70 -13.73 -7.35
C VAL A 33 -23.10 -12.63 -6.47
N PHE A 34 -22.25 -11.77 -7.04
CA PHE A 34 -21.64 -10.69 -6.28
C PHE A 34 -22.63 -9.59 -5.90
N VAL A 35 -23.67 -9.31 -6.69
CA VAL A 35 -24.75 -8.40 -6.30
C VAL A 35 -25.48 -8.92 -5.06
N VAL A 36 -25.81 -10.22 -5.02
CA VAL A 36 -26.41 -10.85 -3.83
C VAL A 36 -25.47 -10.73 -2.63
N LEU A 37 -24.18 -11.08 -2.80
CA LEU A 37 -23.19 -10.96 -1.72
C LEU A 37 -23.02 -9.51 -1.23
N TYR A 38 -23.17 -8.51 -2.10
CA TYR A 38 -23.08 -7.11 -1.74
C TYR A 38 -24.29 -6.67 -0.91
N LEU A 39 -25.50 -7.02 -1.35
CA LEU A 39 -26.75 -6.69 -0.67
C LEU A 39 -26.84 -7.36 0.71
N GLU A 40 -26.37 -8.59 0.83
CA GLU A 40 -26.37 -9.37 2.08
C GLU A 40 -25.17 -9.06 3.00
N ALA A 41 -24.21 -8.26 2.55
CA ALA A 41 -23.03 -7.94 3.35
C ALA A 41 -23.41 -7.19 4.65
N ASN A 42 -22.94 -7.73 5.77
CA ASN A 42 -23.25 -7.28 7.13
C ASN A 42 -22.20 -6.35 7.74
N ASP A 43 -21.11 -6.09 7.04
CA ASP A 43 -20.03 -5.18 7.44
C ASP A 43 -19.41 -4.49 6.21
N ASP A 44 -18.79 -3.34 6.46
CA ASP A 44 -18.23 -2.49 5.40
C ASP A 44 -17.04 -3.17 4.69
N ASP A 45 -16.22 -3.98 5.36
CA ASP A 45 -15.08 -4.66 4.71
C ASP A 45 -15.57 -5.65 3.65
N LYS A 46 -16.64 -6.40 3.93
CA LYS A 46 -17.27 -7.26 2.93
C LYS A 46 -17.88 -6.47 1.78
N ARG A 47 -18.61 -5.39 2.08
CA ARG A 47 -19.20 -4.51 1.04
C ARG A 47 -18.13 -3.98 0.10
N GLU A 48 -17.09 -3.40 0.67
CA GLU A 48 -15.91 -2.90 -0.05
C GLU A 48 -15.25 -3.96 -0.93
N ARG A 49 -15.04 -5.17 -0.40
CA ARG A 49 -14.44 -6.29 -1.15
C ARG A 49 -15.29 -6.71 -2.33
N VAL A 50 -16.60 -6.89 -2.11
CA VAL A 50 -17.53 -7.35 -3.13
C VAL A 50 -17.72 -6.27 -4.20
N ALA A 51 -17.88 -5.01 -3.81
CA ALA A 51 -17.99 -3.87 -4.73
C ALA A 51 -16.77 -3.77 -5.65
N TYR A 52 -15.57 -3.92 -5.09
CA TYR A 52 -14.34 -3.94 -5.88
C TYR A 52 -14.31 -5.12 -6.87
N SER A 53 -14.77 -6.30 -6.47
CA SER A 53 -14.91 -7.45 -7.40
C SER A 53 -15.87 -7.12 -8.55
N ILE A 54 -17.07 -6.60 -8.25
CA ILE A 54 -18.08 -6.24 -9.27
C ILE A 54 -17.47 -5.30 -10.32
N LEU A 55 -16.85 -4.20 -9.88
CA LEU A 55 -16.26 -3.20 -10.80
C LEU A 55 -15.02 -3.68 -11.56
N THR A 56 -14.36 -4.75 -11.09
CA THR A 56 -13.20 -5.31 -11.81
C THR A 56 -13.59 -6.35 -12.84
N MET A 57 -14.78 -6.93 -12.73
CA MET A 57 -15.31 -7.91 -13.70
C MET A 57 -16.24 -7.27 -14.72
N HIS A 58 -16.86 -6.14 -14.38
CA HIS A 58 -17.90 -5.51 -15.18
C HIS A 58 -17.72 -4.01 -15.20
N SER A 59 -17.84 -3.40 -16.39
CA SER A 59 -17.62 -1.98 -16.51
C SER A 59 -18.79 -1.19 -15.92
N ALA A 60 -18.49 0.05 -15.52
CA ALA A 60 -19.46 1.01 -15.04
C ALA A 60 -20.71 1.16 -15.92
N ILE A 61 -20.49 1.12 -17.24
CA ILE A 61 -21.53 1.34 -18.26
C ILE A 61 -22.51 0.17 -18.28
N GLU A 62 -21.99 -1.05 -18.16
CA GLU A 62 -22.82 -2.25 -18.21
C GLU A 62 -23.58 -2.46 -16.88
N LEU A 63 -23.15 -1.85 -15.77
CA LEU A 63 -23.87 -1.87 -14.48
C LEU A 63 -25.07 -0.92 -14.43
N ILE A 64 -25.24 -0.03 -15.43
CA ILE A 64 -26.39 0.88 -15.48
C ILE A 64 -27.70 0.10 -15.48
N ASP A 65 -27.73 -1.10 -16.07
CA ASP A 65 -28.91 -1.97 -16.08
C ASP A 65 -29.26 -2.56 -14.69
N LEU A 66 -28.43 -2.32 -13.67
CA LEU A 66 -28.64 -2.71 -12.27
C LEU A 66 -28.95 -1.52 -11.36
N ASP A 67 -29.14 -0.32 -11.90
CA ASP A 67 -29.45 0.90 -11.13
C ASP A 67 -30.73 0.76 -10.27
N GLU A 68 -31.67 -0.08 -10.71
CA GLU A 68 -32.89 -0.35 -9.96
C GLU A 68 -32.67 -1.31 -8.77
N LEU A 69 -31.52 -1.98 -8.70
CA LEU A 69 -31.15 -2.93 -7.64
C LEU A 69 -30.04 -2.39 -6.73
N LEU A 70 -29.09 -1.64 -7.28
CA LEU A 70 -27.92 -1.10 -6.61
C LEU A 70 -27.93 0.42 -6.62
N ASP A 71 -27.57 1.02 -5.48
CA ASP A 71 -27.06 2.38 -5.48
C ASP A 71 -25.64 2.33 -6.05
N VAL A 72 -25.53 2.71 -7.33
CA VAL A 72 -24.29 2.62 -8.10
C VAL A 72 -23.24 3.60 -7.56
N ASP A 73 -23.65 4.76 -7.02
CA ASP A 73 -22.73 5.72 -6.41
C ASP A 73 -22.15 5.15 -5.10
N GLU A 74 -22.99 4.58 -4.23
CA GLU A 74 -22.54 3.88 -3.01
C GLU A 74 -21.59 2.71 -3.36
N LEU A 75 -21.90 1.95 -4.41
CA LEU A 75 -21.04 0.87 -4.91
C LEU A 75 -19.64 1.39 -5.29
N TYR A 76 -19.58 2.52 -6.00
CA TYR A 76 -18.30 3.15 -6.36
C TYR A 76 -17.51 3.60 -5.15
N GLU A 77 -18.16 4.21 -4.16
CA GLU A 77 -17.50 4.65 -2.92
C GLU A 77 -16.87 3.47 -2.18
N HIS A 78 -17.61 2.37 -2.02
CA HIS A 78 -17.09 1.14 -1.42
C HIS A 78 -15.92 0.54 -2.21
N ALA A 79 -16.04 0.45 -3.52
CA ALA A 79 -14.97 -0.09 -4.35
C ALA A 79 -13.71 0.81 -4.32
N ALA A 80 -13.88 2.13 -4.28
CA ALA A 80 -12.78 3.08 -4.14
C ALA A 80 -12.07 2.94 -2.78
N ALA A 81 -12.84 2.78 -1.70
CA ALA A 81 -12.31 2.50 -0.37
C ALA A 81 -11.48 1.21 -0.36
N ARG A 82 -11.99 0.12 -0.96
CA ARG A 82 -11.23 -1.12 -1.10
C ARG A 82 -9.97 -0.93 -1.93
N GLN A 83 -10.07 -0.24 -3.07
CA GLN A 83 -8.93 0.01 -3.95
C GLN A 83 -7.83 0.76 -3.20
N LYS A 84 -8.18 1.73 -2.35
CA LYS A 84 -7.24 2.42 -1.46
C LYS A 84 -6.58 1.45 -0.47
N LYS A 85 -7.36 0.59 0.19
CA LYS A 85 -6.83 -0.45 1.10
C LYS A 85 -5.90 -1.43 0.40
N VAL A 86 -6.23 -1.89 -0.81
CA VAL A 86 -5.38 -2.78 -1.61
C VAL A 86 -4.07 -2.09 -1.98
N LYS A 87 -4.14 -0.83 -2.43
CA LYS A 87 -2.96 -0.02 -2.79
C LYS A 87 -2.04 0.25 -1.60
N ASN A 88 -2.61 0.50 -0.41
CA ASN A 88 -1.85 0.88 0.79
C ASN A 88 -1.54 -0.31 1.72
N GLY A 89 -2.16 -1.46 1.50
CA GLY A 89 -2.05 -2.66 2.33
C GLY A 89 -0.61 -3.12 2.56
N PRO A 90 0.27 -3.17 1.54
CA PRO A 90 1.68 -3.53 1.73
C PRO A 90 2.42 -2.61 2.71
N ILE A 91 2.19 -1.29 2.61
CA ILE A 91 2.81 -0.29 3.49
C ILE A 91 2.26 -0.45 4.91
N ALA A 92 0.94 -0.50 5.08
CA ALA A 92 0.32 -0.68 6.39
C ALA A 92 0.75 -1.99 7.08
N ALA A 93 0.93 -3.07 6.31
CA ALA A 93 1.45 -4.33 6.81
C ALA A 93 2.92 -4.24 7.24
N GLN A 94 3.74 -3.51 6.48
CA GLN A 94 5.13 -3.22 6.85
C GLN A 94 5.18 -2.44 8.16
N GLU A 95 4.49 -1.29 8.26
CA GLU A 95 4.44 -0.50 9.49
C GLU A 95 4.00 -1.32 10.69
N LYS A 96 2.93 -2.12 10.55
CA LYS A 96 2.44 -2.99 11.62
C LYS A 96 3.51 -3.98 12.11
N ARG A 97 4.27 -4.59 11.21
CA ARG A 97 5.34 -5.54 11.59
C ARG A 97 6.46 -4.85 12.36
N HIS A 98 6.85 -3.65 11.95
CA HIS A 98 7.89 -2.89 12.65
C HIS A 98 7.42 -2.35 14.00
N ARG A 99 6.18 -1.85 14.08
CA ARG A 99 5.58 -1.46 15.37
C ARG A 99 5.51 -2.65 16.33
N HIS A 100 5.22 -3.85 15.84
CA HIS A 100 5.26 -5.06 16.66
C HIS A 100 6.68 -5.41 17.14
N ARG A 101 7.71 -5.20 16.31
CA ARG A 101 9.12 -5.39 16.69
C ARG A 101 9.68 -4.23 17.53
N GLY A 102 8.98 -3.10 17.60
CA GLY A 102 9.40 -1.91 18.35
C GLY A 102 10.48 -1.07 17.67
N ASP A 103 10.65 -1.22 16.35
CA ASP A 103 11.73 -0.60 15.57
C ASP A 103 11.20 0.33 14.45
N PHE A 104 9.98 0.83 14.65
CA PHE A 104 9.37 1.85 13.80
C PHE A 104 9.68 3.23 14.36
N SER A 105 10.64 3.93 13.76
CA SER A 105 11.12 5.25 14.23
C SER A 105 11.12 6.33 13.15
N LEU A 106 11.01 5.98 11.87
CA LEU A 106 11.02 6.96 10.77
C LEU A 106 9.82 7.92 10.85
N THR A 107 10.11 9.21 10.86
CA THR A 107 9.10 10.29 10.79
C THR A 107 8.87 10.77 9.36
N ASP A 108 7.73 11.43 9.12
CA ASP A 108 7.40 12.02 7.81
C ASP A 108 8.46 13.05 7.38
N ALA A 109 8.94 13.88 8.31
CA ALA A 109 9.98 14.87 8.02
C ALA A 109 11.32 14.21 7.63
N GLU A 110 11.71 13.12 8.29
CA GLU A 110 12.92 12.37 7.93
C GLU A 110 12.79 11.70 6.57
N TRP A 111 11.59 11.18 6.26
CA TRP A 111 11.29 10.66 4.93
C TRP A 111 11.37 11.74 3.85
N GLU A 112 10.76 12.90 4.07
CA GLU A 112 10.84 14.04 3.15
C GLU A 112 12.30 14.49 2.94
N ASN A 113 13.10 14.51 4.01
CA ASN A 113 14.54 14.78 3.92
C ASN A 113 15.27 13.73 3.08
N ALA A 114 14.95 12.44 3.23
CA ALA A 114 15.50 11.39 2.38
C ALA A 114 15.13 11.61 0.90
N VAL A 115 13.86 11.82 0.60
CA VAL A 115 13.36 12.07 -0.76
C VAL A 115 14.04 13.29 -1.38
N CYS A 116 14.16 14.38 -0.63
CA CYS A 116 14.88 15.59 -1.04
C CYS A 116 16.37 15.29 -1.28
N HIS A 117 17.02 14.57 -0.35
CA HIS A 117 18.41 14.16 -0.48
C HIS A 117 18.68 13.35 -1.74
N PHE A 118 17.69 12.62 -2.28
CA PHE A 118 17.80 11.85 -3.53
C PHE A 118 17.13 12.52 -4.74
N ASN A 119 16.89 13.84 -4.71
CA ASN A 119 16.31 14.61 -5.82
C ASN A 119 14.91 14.16 -6.26
N ASN A 120 14.10 13.60 -5.35
CA ASN A 120 12.81 12.97 -5.70
C ASN A 120 12.95 11.85 -6.75
N GLU A 121 14.05 11.11 -6.69
CA GLU A 121 14.35 9.98 -7.57
C GLU A 121 14.60 8.71 -6.76
N CYS A 122 14.43 7.55 -7.40
CA CYS A 122 14.86 6.28 -6.82
C CYS A 122 16.37 6.32 -6.52
N ALA A 123 16.76 5.96 -5.30
CA ALA A 123 18.13 5.90 -4.83
C ALA A 123 19.02 4.93 -5.64
N TYR A 124 18.43 3.98 -6.37
CA TYR A 124 19.15 3.05 -7.23
C TYR A 124 19.13 3.46 -8.72
N CYS A 125 17.95 3.44 -9.36
CA CYS A 125 17.89 3.60 -10.82
C CYS A 125 17.71 5.05 -11.29
N GLY A 126 17.51 6.01 -10.38
CA GLY A 126 17.32 7.42 -10.72
C GLY A 126 16.00 7.79 -11.37
N LYS A 127 15.07 6.84 -11.55
CA LYS A 127 13.75 7.14 -12.11
C LYS A 127 12.91 7.99 -11.16
N LYS A 128 12.17 8.95 -11.73
CA LYS A 128 11.17 9.78 -11.07
C LYS A 128 9.79 9.11 -11.13
N GLU A 129 9.62 8.10 -10.30
CA GLU A 129 8.38 7.34 -10.16
C GLU A 129 7.87 7.46 -8.71
N LYS A 130 6.72 6.84 -8.41
CA LYS A 130 6.24 6.73 -7.04
C LYS A 130 7.28 6.02 -6.17
N LEU A 131 7.79 6.72 -5.17
CA LEU A 131 8.80 6.22 -4.24
C LEU A 131 8.15 5.44 -3.10
N THR A 132 8.88 4.45 -2.61
CA THR A 132 8.51 3.53 -1.53
C THR A 132 9.62 3.48 -0.50
N PHE A 133 9.27 3.12 0.74
CA PHE A 133 10.22 2.93 1.83
C PHE A 133 11.03 1.66 1.59
N GLU A 134 12.25 1.82 1.10
CA GLU A 134 13.13 0.68 0.89
C GLU A 134 14.07 0.48 2.07
N HIS A 135 14.16 -0.77 2.52
CA HIS A 135 15.08 -1.22 3.54
C HIS A 135 16.44 -1.50 2.91
N VAL A 136 17.48 -0.82 3.35
CA VAL A 136 18.86 -1.12 2.96
C VAL A 136 19.26 -2.48 3.53
N VAL A 137 19.20 -2.63 4.86
CA VAL A 137 19.20 -3.93 5.54
C VAL A 137 17.77 -4.45 5.58
N PRO A 138 17.46 -5.59 4.94
CA PRO A 138 16.11 -6.14 4.90
C PRO A 138 15.49 -6.38 6.28
N PHE A 139 14.17 -6.23 6.39
CA PHE A 139 13.41 -6.55 7.61
C PHE A 139 13.70 -7.98 8.12
N SER A 140 13.74 -8.96 7.22
CA SER A 140 14.04 -10.37 7.52
C SER A 140 15.44 -10.60 8.11
N LYS A 141 16.36 -9.66 7.89
CA LYS A 141 17.73 -9.65 8.42
C LYS A 141 17.91 -8.71 9.60
N GLY A 142 16.81 -8.19 10.16
CA GLY A 142 16.83 -7.35 11.36
C GLY A 142 16.87 -5.85 11.10
N GLY A 143 16.84 -5.37 9.85
CA GLY A 143 16.93 -3.93 9.57
C GLY A 143 15.68 -3.16 9.99
N SER A 144 15.88 -2.04 10.69
CA SER A 144 14.85 -1.18 11.28
C SER A 144 14.03 -0.41 10.25
N PHE A 145 12.87 0.13 10.67
CA PHE A 145 12.13 1.15 9.92
C PHE A 145 12.51 2.54 10.47
N GLY A 146 13.78 2.88 10.33
CA GLY A 146 14.37 4.15 10.76
C GLY A 146 15.15 4.83 9.64
N LYS A 147 15.42 6.14 9.79
CA LYS A 147 16.15 6.95 8.79
C LYS A 147 17.55 6.42 8.46
N GLU A 148 18.15 5.69 9.39
CA GLU A 148 19.45 5.04 9.25
C GLU A 148 19.44 3.82 8.32
N ASN A 149 18.25 3.30 7.99
CA ASN A 149 18.07 2.08 7.20
C ASN A 149 17.09 2.23 6.03
N ILE A 150 16.29 3.29 5.99
CA ILE A 150 15.29 3.53 4.95
C ILE A 150 15.79 4.55 3.92
N ILE A 151 15.69 4.19 2.64
CA ILE A 151 15.97 5.09 1.50
C ILE A 151 14.80 5.09 0.51
N PRO A 152 14.65 6.14 -0.32
CA PRO A 152 13.62 6.16 -1.35
C PRO A 152 13.96 5.26 -2.54
N ALA A 153 13.09 4.31 -2.87
CA ALA A 153 13.21 3.52 -4.10
C ALA A 153 11.89 3.35 -4.84
N CYS A 154 11.91 3.19 -6.17
CA CYS A 154 10.71 2.83 -6.91
C CYS A 154 10.29 1.39 -6.58
N SER A 155 9.00 1.06 -6.79
CA SER A 155 8.45 -0.26 -6.47
C SER A 155 9.16 -1.41 -7.19
N THR A 156 9.61 -1.19 -8.43
CA THR A 156 10.35 -2.18 -9.23
C THR A 156 11.71 -2.51 -8.62
N CYS A 157 12.48 -1.49 -8.18
CA CYS A 157 13.78 -1.72 -7.56
C CYS A 157 13.63 -2.36 -6.18
N ASN A 158 12.71 -1.85 -5.35
CA ASN A 158 12.42 -2.39 -4.02
C ASN A 158 12.01 -3.88 -4.11
N SER A 159 11.08 -4.21 -5.02
CA SER A 159 10.63 -5.60 -5.20
C SER A 159 11.72 -6.51 -5.79
N SER A 160 12.59 -5.98 -6.66
CA SER A 160 13.71 -6.73 -7.24
C SER A 160 14.81 -7.01 -6.21
N LYS A 161 15.11 -6.05 -5.33
CA LYS A 161 16.05 -6.24 -4.22
C LYS A 161 15.50 -7.22 -3.19
N ASN A 162 14.25 -7.02 -2.77
CA ASN A 162 13.59 -7.85 -1.76
C ASN A 162 14.47 -8.01 -0.49
N ASP A 163 14.82 -9.24 -0.12
CA ASP A 163 15.64 -9.58 1.05
C ASP A 163 17.13 -9.76 0.74
N LEU A 164 17.56 -9.41 -0.48
CA LEU A 164 18.96 -9.41 -0.86
C LEU A 164 19.72 -8.27 -0.17
N ASP A 165 21.03 -8.48 -0.04
CA ASP A 165 21.94 -7.43 0.40
C ASP A 165 22.05 -6.36 -0.69
N TYR A 166 21.96 -5.09 -0.30
CA TYR A 166 21.70 -4.03 -1.26
C TYR A 166 22.91 -3.74 -2.16
N ASP A 167 24.12 -3.80 -1.62
CA ASP A 167 25.37 -3.51 -2.33
C ASP A 167 25.63 -4.60 -3.38
N HIS A 168 25.49 -5.87 -2.98
CA HIS A 168 25.62 -7.00 -3.86
C HIS A 168 24.54 -6.97 -4.94
N TRP A 169 23.28 -6.78 -4.56
CA TRP A 169 22.19 -6.71 -5.53
C TRP A 169 22.38 -5.55 -6.51
N TYR A 170 22.67 -4.34 -6.01
CA TYR A 170 22.74 -3.13 -6.82
C TYR A 170 23.87 -3.18 -7.84
N ARG A 171 25.06 -3.66 -7.42
CA ARG A 171 26.23 -3.84 -8.30
C ARG A 171 26.01 -4.84 -9.43
N ASN A 172 25.01 -5.71 -9.31
CA ASN A 172 24.63 -6.68 -10.33
C ASN A 172 23.46 -6.21 -11.21
N GLN A 173 22.97 -4.97 -11.06
CA GLN A 173 21.89 -4.45 -11.89
C GLN A 173 22.41 -3.80 -13.18
N PRO A 174 21.65 -3.88 -14.30
CA PRO A 174 22.05 -3.24 -15.56
C PRO A 174 22.06 -1.70 -15.49
N PHE A 175 21.46 -1.12 -14.46
CA PHE A 175 21.40 0.32 -14.20
C PHE A 175 22.31 0.75 -13.03
N TYR A 176 23.26 -0.09 -12.62
CA TYR A 176 24.22 0.26 -11.58
C TYR A 176 24.97 1.55 -11.91
N ASP A 177 25.12 2.41 -10.91
CA ASP A 177 25.86 3.67 -11.00
C ASP A 177 26.64 3.89 -9.68
N GLU A 178 27.96 3.95 -9.78
CA GLU A 178 28.86 4.10 -8.63
C GLU A 178 28.63 5.44 -7.90
N THR A 179 28.29 6.51 -8.62
CA THR A 179 28.01 7.82 -8.00
C THR A 179 26.75 7.75 -7.15
N ARG A 180 25.74 7.01 -7.59
CA ARG A 180 24.51 6.76 -6.82
C ARG A 180 24.76 5.85 -5.62
N GLU A 181 25.57 4.81 -5.76
CA GLU A 181 25.98 3.98 -4.62
C GLU A 181 26.71 4.83 -3.56
N GLN A 182 27.64 5.69 -3.99
CA GLN A 182 28.34 6.60 -3.09
C GLN A 182 27.38 7.60 -2.42
N ARG A 183 26.34 8.05 -3.11
CA ARG A 183 25.28 8.89 -2.52
C ARG A 183 24.51 8.15 -1.44
N ILE A 184 24.15 6.88 -1.67
CA ILE A 184 23.52 6.02 -0.65
C ILE A 184 24.42 5.87 0.57
N MET A 185 25.68 5.49 0.36
CA MET A 185 26.67 5.30 1.44
C MET A 185 26.83 6.59 2.27
N THR A 186 26.97 7.73 1.60
CA THR A 186 27.07 9.05 2.25
C THR A 186 25.82 9.36 3.07
N TYR A 187 24.64 9.16 2.49
CA TYR A 187 23.37 9.39 3.19
C TYR A 187 23.25 8.55 4.46
N LEU A 188 23.48 7.24 4.36
CA LEU A 188 23.39 6.31 5.49
C LEU A 188 24.40 6.65 6.59
N SER A 189 25.63 7.03 6.21
CA SER A 189 26.63 7.47 7.18
C SER A 189 26.19 8.73 7.93
N LEU A 190 25.59 9.71 7.22
CA LEU A 190 25.07 10.93 7.85
C LEU A 190 23.95 10.62 8.83
N MET A 191 23.01 9.75 8.47
CA MET A 191 21.87 9.41 9.34
C MET A 191 22.31 8.65 10.60
N ASN A 192 23.27 7.74 10.48
CA ASN A 192 23.84 7.04 11.65
C ASN A 192 24.54 7.98 12.63
N ASN A 193 25.23 9.02 12.14
CA ASN A 193 25.96 9.97 12.97
C ASN A 193 25.07 11.02 13.67
N GLN A 194 23.80 11.16 13.26
CA GLN A 194 22.85 12.09 13.89
C GLN A 194 22.18 11.52 15.15
N GLY A 195 22.40 10.23 15.48
CA GLY A 195 21.85 9.58 16.66
C GLY A 195 22.61 9.84 17.98
N SER A 196 23.70 10.61 17.96
CA SER A 196 24.58 10.83 19.13
C SER A 196 24.58 12.26 19.70
N ASN A 197 23.75 13.17 19.19
CA ASN A 197 23.80 14.61 19.53
C ASN A 197 22.52 15.19 20.16
N ASP A 198 21.60 14.36 20.67
CA ASP A 198 20.36 14.85 21.32
C ASP A 198 20.32 14.65 22.85
N ASP A 199 21.49 14.51 23.49
CA ASP A 199 21.61 14.53 24.94
C ASP A 199 22.14 15.89 25.42
N GLY A 200 21.21 16.81 25.72
CA GLY A 200 21.40 17.84 26.74
C GLY A 200 21.97 19.19 26.28
N LEU A 201 21.11 20.07 25.75
CA LEU A 201 21.28 21.50 25.97
C LEU A 201 20.83 21.83 27.40
N SER A 202 21.74 21.68 28.37
CA SER A 202 21.61 22.40 29.64
C SER A 202 21.92 23.87 29.37
N GLU A 203 20.92 24.72 29.56
CA GLU A 203 21.13 26.15 29.80
C GLU A 203 22.15 26.30 30.93
N ASP A 204 23.36 26.77 30.64
CA ASP A 204 24.12 27.57 31.60
C ASP A 204 25.34 28.25 30.96
N HIS A 205 25.46 29.54 31.31
CA HIS A 205 26.65 30.40 31.25
C HIS A 205 26.89 31.19 29.96
N VAL A 206 26.14 32.30 29.84
CA VAL A 206 26.72 33.57 29.38
C VAL A 206 26.92 34.46 30.60
N LEU A 207 28.15 34.47 31.14
CA LEU A 207 28.64 35.53 32.02
C LEU A 207 30.04 35.97 31.54
N PHE A 208 30.11 37.25 31.16
CA PHE A 208 31.29 38.13 31.00
C PHE A 208 32.47 37.71 30.10
N ALA A 209 32.67 38.51 29.04
CA ALA A 209 33.79 39.45 28.95
C ALA A 209 33.41 40.64 28.05
#